data_AF-A0A962QAQ5-F1
#
_entry.id   AF-A0A962QAQ5-F1
#
_cell.length_a   1.000
_cell.length_b   1.000
_cell.length_c   1.000
_cell.angle_alpha   90.00
_cell.angle_beta   90.00
_cell.angle_gamma   90.00
#
_symmetry.space_group_name_H-M   'P 1'
#
loop_
_entity.id
_entity.type
_entity.pdbx_description
1 polymer ?
#
loop_
_entity_poly.entity_id
_entity_poly.type
_entity_poly.pdbx_seq_one_letter_code
_entity_poly.pdbx_strand_id
1 'polypeptide(L)'
;MKTVLCMCVLDGLFVGLSGKSAMAFLSSELGNVTIDTLYGKLKDKEFEDVELTISTPIEYFENMLGRLGADNFVKEAKEFYDCNNDEDMDDWPYMAEKTTSKGYIFVVLFDNDEMM
;
A
#
# COMPACT_ATOMS: atom_id res chain seq x y z
N MET A 1 -16.91 2.04 -0.37
CA MET A 1 -16.17 1.83 0.91
C MET A 1 -14.67 1.95 0.63
N LYS A 2 -13.88 2.63 1.48
CA LYS A 2 -12.43 2.76 1.25
C LYS A 2 -11.67 1.51 1.71
N THR A 3 -10.87 0.93 0.83
CA THR A 3 -9.98 -0.19 1.14
C THR A 3 -8.54 0.32 1.23
N VAL A 4 -7.86 0.00 2.33
CA VAL A 4 -6.46 0.36 2.55
C VAL A 4 -5.63 -0.92 2.56
N LEU A 5 -4.64 -1.00 1.67
CA LEU A 5 -3.63 -2.05 1.68
C LEU A 5 -2.28 -1.44 2.07
N CYS A 6 -1.50 -2.20 2.83
CA CYS A 6 -0.09 -1.95 3.08
C CYS A 6 0.70 -3.20 2.72
N MET A 7 1.51 -3.10 1.68
CA MET A 7 2.45 -4.13 1.26
C MET A 7 3.84 -3.68 1.66
N CYS A 8 4.47 -4.43 2.57
CA CYS A 8 5.71 -4.00 3.18
C CYS A 8 6.79 -5.07 3.03
N VAL A 9 8.05 -4.65 2.96
CA VAL A 9 9.22 -5.50 3.22
C VAL A 9 9.90 -4.95 4.45
N LEU A 10 9.73 -5.59 5.60
CA LEU A 10 10.26 -5.12 6.88
C LEU A 10 11.16 -6.19 7.48
N ASP A 11 12.37 -5.81 7.89
CA ASP A 11 13.37 -6.69 8.48
C ASP A 11 13.62 -7.97 7.63
N GLY A 12 13.53 -7.82 6.30
CA GLY A 12 13.73 -8.92 5.34
C GLY A 12 12.54 -9.86 5.17
N LEU A 13 11.35 -9.49 5.65
CA LEU A 13 10.12 -10.27 5.52
C LEU A 13 9.05 -9.48 4.76
N PHE A 14 8.26 -10.16 3.93
CA PHE A 14 7.03 -9.60 3.40
C PHE A 14 5.95 -9.53 4.49
N VAL A 15 5.26 -8.38 4.55
CA VAL A 15 4.12 -8.17 5.45
C VAL A 15 3.01 -7.47 4.67
N GLY A 16 1.93 -8.21 4.40
CA GLY A 16 0.69 -7.67 3.83
C GLY A 16 -0.34 -7.37 4.92
N LEU A 17 -0.84 -6.15 4.99
CA LEU A 17 -1.89 -5.71 5.90
C LEU A 17 -3.03 -5.05 5.13
N SER A 18 -4.28 -5.28 5.55
CA SER A 18 -5.46 -4.69 4.92
C SER A 18 -6.45 -4.15 5.94
N GLY A 19 -7.25 -3.16 5.53
CA GLY A 19 -8.32 -2.57 6.33
C GLY A 19 -7.85 -2.14 7.73
N LYS A 20 -8.42 -2.72 8.79
CA LYS A 20 -8.13 -2.32 10.18
C LYS A 20 -6.68 -2.58 10.59
N SER A 21 -6.05 -3.66 10.13
CA SER A 21 -4.66 -3.96 10.50
C SER A 21 -3.69 -2.99 9.81
N ALA A 22 -3.95 -2.65 8.54
CA ALA A 22 -3.22 -1.61 7.83
C ALA A 22 -3.36 -0.25 8.54
N MET A 23 -4.59 0.13 8.92
CA MET A 23 -4.83 1.39 9.65
C MET A 23 -4.15 1.45 11.02
N ALA A 24 -4.10 0.33 11.75
CA ALA A 24 -3.39 0.26 13.03
C ALA A 24 -1.89 0.46 12.86
N PHE A 25 -1.29 -0.19 11.86
CA PHE A 25 0.12 -0.02 11.51
C PHE A 25 0.43 1.42 11.06
N LEU A 26 -0.37 1.98 10.15
CA LEU A 26 -0.18 3.36 9.69
C LEU A 26 -0.36 4.37 10.81
N SER A 27 -1.28 4.12 11.76
CA SER A 27 -1.42 4.97 12.94
C SER A 27 -0.19 4.95 13.85
N SER A 28 0.51 3.83 13.96
CA SER A 28 1.78 3.79 14.72
C SER A 28 2.91 4.52 14.01
N GLU A 29 2.94 4.52 12.67
CA GLU A 29 3.96 5.20 11.88
C GLU A 29 3.71 6.71 11.74
N LEU A 30 2.46 7.12 11.55
CA LEU A 30 2.07 8.50 11.20
C LEU A 30 1.55 9.31 12.41
N GLY A 31 1.32 8.64 13.54
CA GLY A 31 0.46 9.12 14.62
C GLY A 31 -1.02 8.93 14.27
N ASN A 32 -1.91 8.84 15.26
CA ASN A 32 -3.34 8.51 15.09
C ASN A 32 -3.96 9.03 13.78
N VAL A 33 -4.32 8.11 12.87
CA VAL A 33 -4.95 8.43 11.57
C VAL A 33 -6.32 7.75 11.44
N THR A 34 -7.26 8.46 10.83
CA THR A 34 -8.48 7.87 10.27
C THR A 34 -8.35 7.74 8.76
N ILE A 35 -9.19 6.91 8.14
CA ILE A 35 -9.26 6.75 6.68
C ILE A 35 -9.39 8.11 5.98
N ASP A 36 -10.23 9.01 6.49
CA ASP A 36 -10.46 10.34 5.90
C ASP A 36 -9.23 11.25 5.97
N THR A 37 -8.39 11.08 7.01
CA THR A 37 -7.18 11.89 7.20
C THR A 37 -5.92 11.26 6.62
N LEU A 38 -5.99 9.98 6.21
CA LEU A 38 -4.80 9.20 5.89
C LEU A 38 -4.04 9.78 4.70
N TYR A 39 -4.74 10.17 3.64
CA TYR A 39 -4.14 10.81 2.46
C TYR A 39 -3.26 12.02 2.83
N GLY A 40 -3.83 12.98 3.57
CA GLY A 40 -3.07 14.18 3.98
C GLY A 40 -1.88 13.83 4.87
N LYS A 41 -2.04 12.83 5.75
CA LYS A 41 -0.99 12.41 6.68
C LYS A 41 0.17 11.70 5.99
N LEU A 42 -0.08 10.90 4.96
CA LEU A 42 0.97 10.26 4.18
C LEU A 42 1.86 11.33 3.54
N LYS A 43 1.24 12.29 2.85
CA LYS A 43 1.93 13.41 2.20
C LYS A 43 2.79 14.24 3.16
N ASP A 44 2.33 14.45 4.39
CA ASP A 44 3.03 15.25 5.40
C ASP A 44 4.19 14.50 6.10
N LYS A 45 4.32 13.18 5.94
CA LYS A 45 5.19 12.31 6.74
C LYS A 45 6.26 11.57 5.93
N GLU A 46 6.76 12.21 4.88
CA GLU A 46 7.84 11.69 4.03
C GLU A 46 7.45 10.43 3.25
N PHE A 47 6.14 10.17 3.06
CA PHE A 47 5.74 9.27 1.99
C PHE A 47 5.80 10.02 0.67
N GLU A 48 6.32 9.35 -0.35
CA GLU A 48 6.37 9.85 -1.72
C GLU A 48 5.15 9.33 -2.47
N ASP A 49 4.47 10.23 -3.20
CA ASP A 49 3.35 9.86 -4.06
C ASP A 49 3.89 9.00 -5.22
N VAL A 50 3.27 7.84 -5.45
CA VAL A 50 3.63 6.98 -6.57
C VAL A 50 2.73 7.35 -7.75
N GLU A 51 3.34 7.84 -8.83
CA GLU A 51 2.58 8.28 -10.02
C GLU A 51 1.91 7.10 -10.75
N LEU A 52 0.62 7.26 -11.02
CA LEU A 52 -0.28 6.28 -11.63
C LEU A 52 -0.08 6.09 -13.15
N THR A 53 1.08 6.43 -13.69
CA THR A 53 1.19 6.68 -15.13
C THR A 53 1.08 5.41 -15.99
N ILE A 54 1.52 4.23 -15.52
CA ILE A 54 1.55 3.02 -16.39
C ILE A 54 1.45 1.65 -15.67
N SER A 55 1.34 1.57 -14.33
CA SER A 55 1.39 0.28 -13.63
C SER A 55 0.30 0.14 -12.58
N THR A 56 -0.31 -1.04 -12.50
CA THR A 56 -1.17 -1.44 -11.38
C THR A 56 -0.37 -1.42 -10.07
N PRO A 57 -1.03 -1.31 -8.90
CA PRO A 57 -0.32 -1.29 -7.62
C PRO A 57 0.58 -2.52 -7.41
N ILE A 58 0.13 -3.70 -7.85
CA ILE A 58 0.92 -4.92 -7.73
C ILE A 58 2.13 -4.91 -8.69
N GLU A 59 1.98 -4.49 -9.95
CA GLU A 59 3.11 -4.37 -10.88
C GLU A 59 4.16 -3.38 -10.38
N TYR A 60 3.73 -2.27 -9.77
CA TYR A 60 4.64 -1.33 -9.13
C TYR A 60 5.43 -2.00 -8.01
N PHE A 61 4.74 -2.70 -7.11
CA PHE A 61 5.36 -3.38 -5.98
C PHE A 61 6.28 -4.53 -6.41
N GLU A 62 5.95 -5.29 -7.45
CA GLU A 62 6.83 -6.32 -8.03
C GLU A 62 8.15 -5.74 -8.54
N ASN A 63 8.09 -4.63 -9.28
CA ASN A 63 9.29 -3.93 -9.73
C ASN A 63 10.14 -3.41 -8.56
N MET A 64 9.48 -2.95 -7.50
CA MET A 64 10.13 -2.50 -6.27
C MET A 64 10.83 -3.67 -5.55
N LEU A 65 10.17 -4.83 -5.43
CA LEU A 65 10.77 -6.04 -4.87
C LEU A 65 12.05 -6.44 -5.62
N GLY A 66 12.05 -6.37 -6.95
CA GLY A 66 13.26 -6.62 -7.74
C GLY A 66 14.39 -5.63 -7.44
N ARG A 67 14.08 -4.35 -7.22
CA ARG A 67 15.09 -3.34 -6.80
C ARG A 67 15.64 -3.61 -5.41
N LEU A 68 14.84 -4.20 -4.52
CA LEU A 68 15.27 -4.63 -3.19
C LEU A 68 16.00 -5.98 -3.19
N GLY A 69 16.04 -6.70 -4.32
CA GLY A 69 16.56 -8.07 -4.38
C GLY A 69 15.68 -9.07 -3.64
N ALA A 70 14.38 -8.79 -3.56
CA ALA A 70 13.38 -9.52 -2.78
C ALA A 70 12.34 -10.23 -3.69
N ASP A 71 12.75 -10.63 -4.90
CA ASP A 71 11.91 -11.28 -5.91
C ASP A 71 11.22 -12.56 -5.39
N ASN A 72 11.80 -13.20 -4.38
CA ASN A 72 11.22 -14.37 -3.72
C ASN A 72 9.87 -14.09 -3.04
N PHE A 73 9.54 -12.83 -2.77
CA PHE A 73 8.24 -12.43 -2.18
C PHE A 73 7.17 -12.09 -3.22
N VAL A 74 7.50 -12.01 -4.51
CA VAL A 74 6.55 -11.61 -5.57
C VAL A 74 5.28 -12.46 -5.53
N LYS A 75 5.43 -13.79 -5.41
CA LYS A 75 4.29 -14.71 -5.36
C LYS A 75 3.37 -14.42 -4.17
N GLU A 76 3.95 -14.29 -2.98
CA GLU A 76 3.19 -14.05 -1.75
C GLU A 76 2.52 -12.68 -1.75
N ALA A 77 3.21 -11.65 -2.24
CA ALA A 77 2.67 -10.31 -2.37
C ALA A 77 1.48 -10.27 -3.35
N LYS A 78 1.58 -11.00 -4.46
CA LYS A 78 0.49 -11.11 -5.43
C LYS A 78 -0.71 -11.86 -4.88
N GLU A 79 -0.50 -13.00 -4.23
CA GLU A 79 -1.58 -13.75 -3.56
C GLU A 79 -2.28 -12.88 -2.51
N PHE A 80 -1.52 -12.12 -1.72
CA PHE A 80 -2.09 -11.16 -0.78
C PHE A 80 -2.91 -10.07 -1.49
N TYR A 81 -2.36 -9.45 -2.53
CA TYR A 81 -3.03 -8.39 -3.28
C TYR A 81 -4.35 -8.89 -3.89
N ASP A 82 -4.31 -10.01 -4.62
CA ASP A 82 -5.48 -10.61 -5.28
C ASP A 82 -6.58 -10.98 -4.27
N CYS A 83 -6.21 -11.49 -3.08
CA CYS A 83 -7.19 -11.80 -2.03
C CYS A 83 -7.81 -10.58 -1.33
N ASN A 84 -7.23 -9.40 -1.48
CA ASN A 84 -7.70 -8.17 -0.81
C ASN A 84 -8.14 -7.09 -1.80
N ASN A 85 -8.09 -7.38 -3.08
CA ASN A 85 -8.50 -6.50 -4.17
C ASN A 85 -9.55 -7.23 -5.03
N ASP A 86 -10.79 -7.25 -4.55
CA ASP A 86 -11.89 -8.02 -5.13
C ASP A 86 -12.69 -7.27 -6.21
N GLU A 87 -12.36 -6.01 -6.52
CA GLU A 87 -13.23 -5.16 -7.33
C GLU A 87 -12.56 -4.67 -8.62
N ASP A 88 -13.34 -4.71 -9.70
CA ASP A 88 -13.15 -3.89 -10.89
C ASP A 88 -13.18 -2.43 -10.44
N MET A 89 -11.99 -1.85 -10.24
CA MET A 89 -11.86 -0.47 -9.79
C MET A 89 -12.30 0.46 -10.92
N ASP A 90 -13.39 1.20 -10.71
CA ASP A 90 -13.83 2.25 -11.62
C ASP A 90 -12.82 3.42 -11.66
N ASP A 91 -12.05 3.61 -10.57
CA ASP A 91 -11.02 4.65 -10.42
C ASP A 91 -9.65 4.10 -10.00
N TRP A 92 -8.60 4.80 -10.41
CA TRP A 92 -7.24 4.45 -10.02
C TRP A 92 -6.99 4.73 -8.53
N PRO A 93 -6.41 3.78 -7.77
CA PRO A 93 -6.13 4.01 -6.36
C PRO A 93 -5.08 5.09 -6.15
N TYR A 94 -5.13 5.75 -5.00
CA TYR A 94 -3.98 6.53 -4.56
C TYR A 94 -2.90 5.61 -4.01
N MET A 95 -1.64 5.88 -4.35
CA MET A 95 -0.49 5.08 -3.96
C MET A 95 0.60 5.95 -3.36
N ALA A 96 1.21 5.47 -2.28
CA ALA A 96 2.28 6.16 -1.59
C ALA A 96 3.32 5.18 -1.07
N GLU A 97 4.59 5.57 -1.07
CA GLU A 97 5.68 4.74 -0.60
C GLU A 97 6.57 5.43 0.41
N LYS A 98 7.24 4.64 1.26
CA LYS A 98 8.27 5.13 2.15
C LYS A 98 9.36 4.10 2.32
N THR A 99 10.60 4.52 2.09
CA THR A 99 11.79 3.77 2.52
C THR A 99 12.13 4.15 3.96
N THR A 100 12.34 3.15 4.80
CA THR A 100 12.68 3.28 6.22
C THR A 100 14.02 2.59 6.49
N SER A 101 14.56 2.81 7.70
CA SER A 101 15.75 2.07 8.16
C SER A 101 15.53 0.56 8.29
N LYS A 102 14.27 0.11 8.38
CA LYS A 102 13.89 -1.30 8.55
C LYS A 102 13.40 -1.96 7.27
N GLY A 103 13.35 -1.21 6.17
CA GLY A 103 12.85 -1.70 4.88
C GLY A 103 11.86 -0.73 4.27
N TYR A 104 10.84 -1.25 3.57
CA TYR A 104 10.01 -0.47 2.67
C TYR A 104 8.52 -0.67 2.94
N ILE A 105 7.76 0.42 2.86
CA ILE A 105 6.30 0.44 3.06
C ILE A 105 5.66 1.00 1.80
N PHE A 106 4.73 0.25 1.22
CA PHE A 106 3.88 0.72 0.13
C PHE A 106 2.42 0.65 0.53
N VAL A 107 1.73 1.78 0.37
CA VAL A 107 0.36 1.97 0.77
C VAL A 107 -0.48 2.19 -0.47
N VAL A 108 -1.59 1.47 -0.55
CA VAL A 108 -2.58 1.61 -1.63
C VAL A 108 -3.91 1.94 -0.98
N LEU A 109 -4.51 3.04 -1.41
CA LEU A 109 -5.83 3.49 -0.97
C LEU A 109 -6.79 3.43 -2.16
N PHE A 110 -7.71 2.47 -2.09
CA PHE A 110 -8.83 2.38 -3.01
C PHE A 110 -9.99 3.20 -2.47
N ASP A 111 -10.53 4.08 -3.30
CA ASP A 111 -11.79 4.76 -3.03
C ASP A 111 -12.87 4.05 -3.83
N ASN A 112 -13.59 3.11 -3.21
CA ASN A 112 -14.78 2.58 -3.88
C ASN A 112 -15.87 3.63 -3.66
N ASP A 113 -16.02 4.52 -4.64
CA ASP A 113 -17.23 5.30 -4.86
C ASP A 113 -18.34 4.32 -5.26
N GLU A 114 -18.82 3.50 -4.32
CA GLU A 114 -20.17 2.95 -4.42
C GLU A 114 -21.12 4.15 -4.36
N MET A 115 -21.45 4.70 -5.53
CA MET A 115 -22.61 5.54 -5.71
C MET A 115 -23.83 4.74 -5.23
N MET A 116 -24.47 5.27 -4.19
CA MET A 116 -25.84 4.91 -3.79
C MET A 116 -26.81 4.93 -4.97
#